data_AF-A0A8D0QAY0-F1
#
_entry.id   AF-A0A8D0QAY0-F1
#
_cell.length_a   1.000
_cell.length_b   1.000
_cell.length_c   1.000
_cell.angle_alpha   90.00
_cell.angle_beta   90.00
_cell.angle_gamma   90.00
#
_symmetry.space_group_name_H-M   'P 1'
#
loop_
_entity.id
_entity.type
_entity.pdbx_description
1 polymer ?
#
loop_
_entity_poly.entity_id
_entity_poly.type
_entity_poly.pdbx_seq_one_letter_code
_entity_poly.pdbx_strand_id
1 'polypeptide(L)'
;MAETLRRVLNSGSAAGPAEESTAEAGPPLLLLGGPGSGKTALLFAAALETAGEGQGPVLFLTRRPLQSLPRGTRAALEPLRLQKIRFQYPPSTLELLRLLCSAHEARGAAPSLLLLDGLEEYLTEDLGPQEAAYLAALLVDTAAHFSHQGGPGQGCGLIVALQTQEEGDSGDAQPLALLQRYFPAQCWLQPNASGPGQHCLRACLEPGGLEPRAEWWVTFQPDGEMTVTQWPTQAGDTGSHKGSSSEGQS
;
A
#
# COMPACT_ATOMS: atom_id res chain seq x y z
N MET A 1 6.42 -4.42 -4.23
CA MET A 1 5.20 -3.78 -3.68
C MET A 1 5.42 -3.20 -2.29
N ALA A 2 5.77 -4.02 -1.31
CA ALA A 2 6.23 -3.52 -0.01
C ALA A 2 7.37 -2.50 -0.18
N GLU A 3 8.34 -2.78 -1.05
CA GLU A 3 9.43 -1.84 -1.34
C GLU A 3 8.98 -0.54 -2.00
N THR A 4 7.96 -0.57 -2.87
CA THR A 4 7.36 0.64 -3.45
C THR A 4 6.75 1.51 -2.36
N LEU A 5 5.98 0.93 -1.43
CA LEU A 5 5.45 1.67 -0.28
C LEU A 5 6.55 2.13 0.67
N ARG A 6 7.58 1.30 0.91
CA ARG A 6 8.74 1.70 1.71
C ARG A 6 9.43 2.90 1.08
N ARG A 7 9.67 2.92 -0.23
CA ARG A 7 10.23 4.08 -0.94
C ARG A 7 9.37 5.32 -0.80
N VAL A 8 8.05 5.21 -1.00
CA VAL A 8 7.11 6.32 -0.78
C VAL A 8 7.19 6.85 0.66
N LEU A 9 7.21 5.96 1.65
CA LEU A 9 7.24 6.31 3.07
C LEU A 9 8.64 6.82 3.51
N ASN A 10 9.71 6.37 2.87
CA ASN A 10 11.07 6.85 3.11
C ASN A 10 11.39 8.14 2.36
N SER A 11 10.72 8.45 1.24
CA SER A 11 10.98 9.67 0.45
C SER A 11 10.73 10.97 1.21
N GLY A 12 10.01 10.91 2.35
CA GLY A 12 9.84 12.04 3.27
C GLY A 12 11.02 12.24 4.25
N SER A 13 11.92 11.27 4.35
CA SER A 13 13.16 11.31 5.15
C SER A 13 14.36 11.42 4.20
N ALA A 14 15.30 12.32 4.48
CA ALA A 14 16.39 12.70 3.57
C ALA A 14 17.01 11.52 2.78
N ALA A 15 17.07 11.68 1.45
CA ALA A 15 17.40 10.68 0.45
C ALA A 15 18.78 10.01 0.62
N GLY A 16 18.79 8.68 0.59
CA GLY A 16 19.94 7.85 0.23
C GLY A 16 19.84 7.37 -1.23
N PRO A 17 20.94 6.96 -1.87
CA PRO A 17 20.96 6.59 -3.28
C PRO A 17 20.14 5.31 -3.51
N ALA A 18 19.31 5.32 -4.56
CA ALA A 18 18.54 4.17 -4.99
C ALA A 18 19.47 3.15 -5.67
N GLU A 19 19.62 1.97 -5.07
CA GLU A 19 20.22 0.83 -5.76
C GLU A 19 19.21 0.25 -6.76
N GLU A 20 19.63 0.15 -8.03
CA GLU A 20 18.88 -0.53 -9.09
C GLU A 20 18.83 -2.03 -8.82
N SER A 21 17.85 -2.43 -8.00
CA SER A 21 17.44 -3.81 -7.87
C SER A 21 16.64 -4.21 -9.11
N THR A 22 17.02 -5.31 -9.75
CA THR A 22 16.20 -6.01 -10.75
C THR A 22 14.90 -6.45 -10.07
N ALA A 23 13.88 -5.60 -10.15
CA ALA A 23 12.68 -5.71 -9.35
C ALA A 23 11.74 -6.79 -9.93
N GLU A 24 11.88 -8.01 -9.44
CA GLU A 24 10.77 -8.96 -9.47
C GLU A 24 9.59 -8.34 -8.71
N ALA A 25 8.36 -8.53 -9.20
CA ALA A 25 7.18 -8.02 -8.52
C ALA A 25 7.07 -8.70 -7.14
N GLY A 26 7.43 -7.95 -6.09
CA GLY A 26 7.28 -8.43 -4.71
C GLY A 26 5.84 -8.78 -4.36
N PRO A 27 5.61 -9.47 -3.22
CA PRO A 27 4.32 -10.05 -2.86
C PRO A 27 3.15 -9.04 -2.94
N PRO A 28 1.93 -9.50 -3.31
CA PRO A 28 0.73 -8.68 -3.23
C PRO A 28 0.55 -8.07 -1.85
N LEU A 29 0.15 -6.80 -1.82
CA LEU A 29 0.06 -6.03 -0.58
C LEU A 29 -1.37 -5.60 -0.28
N LEU A 30 -1.79 -5.78 0.97
CA LEU A 30 -3.05 -5.25 1.51
C LEU A 30 -2.80 -3.99 2.34
N LEU A 31 -3.41 -2.87 1.96
CA LEU A 31 -3.36 -1.59 2.66
C LEU A 31 -4.63 -1.41 3.50
N LEU A 32 -4.46 -1.38 4.82
CA LEU A 32 -5.51 -1.42 5.82
C LEU A 32 -5.62 -0.09 6.56
N GLY A 33 -6.83 0.31 6.93
CA GLY A 33 -7.06 1.44 7.83
C GLY A 33 -8.50 1.91 7.83
N GLY A 34 -8.88 2.65 8.87
CA GLY A 34 -10.24 3.15 9.05
C GLY A 34 -10.69 4.18 7.99
N PRO A 35 -11.95 4.65 8.08
CA PRO A 35 -12.44 5.74 7.24
C PRO A 35 -11.54 6.98 7.34
N GLY A 36 -11.22 7.59 6.20
CA GLY A 36 -10.41 8.82 6.19
C GLY A 36 -8.93 8.64 6.57
N SER A 37 -8.42 7.41 6.69
CA SER A 37 -7.00 7.16 7.03
C SER A 37 -5.99 7.49 5.93
N GLY A 38 -6.41 8.08 4.81
CA GLY A 38 -5.51 8.46 3.73
C GLY A 38 -5.01 7.31 2.84
N LYS A 39 -5.66 6.13 2.88
CA LYS A 39 -5.33 4.97 2.01
C LYS A 39 -5.21 5.37 0.53
N THR A 40 -6.20 6.09 0.01
CA THR A 40 -6.22 6.59 -1.37
C THR A 40 -5.02 7.48 -1.67
N ALA A 41 -4.61 8.34 -0.74
CA ALA A 41 -3.45 9.20 -0.92
C ALA A 41 -2.15 8.39 -0.98
N LEU A 42 -2.01 7.37 -0.14
CA LEU A 42 -0.84 6.50 -0.15
C LEU A 42 -0.79 5.60 -1.41
N LEU A 43 -1.93 5.04 -1.84
CA LEU A 43 -2.03 4.32 -3.12
C LEU A 43 -1.64 5.22 -4.29
N PHE A 44 -2.12 6.46 -4.29
CA PHE A 44 -1.80 7.42 -5.35
C PHE A 44 -0.33 7.81 -5.35
N ALA A 45 0.29 7.98 -4.18
CA ALA A 45 1.73 8.18 -4.07
C ALA A 45 2.52 6.98 -4.61
N ALA A 46 2.08 5.75 -4.33
CA ALA A 46 2.67 4.53 -4.92
C ALA A 46 2.53 4.50 -6.45
N ALA A 47 1.38 4.92 -6.99
CA ALA A 47 1.17 5.04 -8.42
C ALA A 47 2.16 6.02 -9.08
N LEU A 48 2.38 7.18 -8.46
CA LEU A 48 3.30 8.21 -8.97
C LEU A 48 4.77 7.76 -8.89
N GLU A 49 5.14 7.05 -7.83
CA GLU A 49 6.47 6.46 -7.67
C GLU A 49 6.75 5.46 -8.80
N THR A 50 5.87 4.48 -9.00
CA THR A 50 6.04 3.47 -10.05
C THR A 50 5.96 4.04 -11.46
N ALA A 51 5.11 5.05 -11.69
CA ALA A 51 5.07 5.77 -12.96
C ALA A 51 6.41 6.51 -13.25
N GLY A 52 7.11 6.96 -12.20
CA GLY A 52 8.42 7.59 -12.27
C GLY A 52 9.55 6.63 -12.67
N GLU A 53 9.47 5.37 -12.26
CA GLU A 53 10.50 4.33 -12.50
C GLU A 53 10.64 3.89 -13.97
N GLY A 54 9.69 4.28 -14.85
CA GLY A 54 9.75 3.93 -16.27
C GLY A 54 9.40 2.46 -16.57
N GLN A 55 8.89 1.72 -15.60
CA GLN A 55 8.60 0.28 -15.70
C GLN A 55 7.30 -0.08 -16.43
N GLY A 56 6.48 0.92 -16.81
CA GLY A 56 5.21 0.69 -17.49
C GLY A 56 4.11 1.65 -17.02
N PRO A 57 2.89 1.54 -17.57
CA PRO A 57 1.73 2.24 -17.05
C PRO A 57 1.29 1.65 -15.69
N VAL A 58 0.59 2.44 -14.90
CA VAL A 58 -0.08 2.00 -13.67
C VAL A 58 -1.57 1.91 -13.93
N LEU A 59 -2.23 0.82 -13.53
CA LEU A 59 -3.68 0.67 -13.58
C LEU A 59 -4.26 0.95 -12.20
N PHE A 60 -5.02 2.04 -12.07
CA PHE A 60 -5.66 2.46 -10.82
C PHE A 60 -7.16 2.20 -10.90
N LEU A 61 -7.65 1.22 -10.14
CA LEU A 61 -9.06 0.86 -10.04
C LEU A 61 -9.66 1.46 -8.78
N THR A 62 -10.83 2.10 -8.90
CA THR A 62 -11.60 2.58 -7.75
C THR A 62 -13.06 2.67 -8.15
N ARG A 63 -14.00 2.45 -7.23
CA ARG A 63 -15.43 2.38 -7.58
C ARG A 63 -15.98 3.72 -8.09
N ARG A 64 -15.39 4.83 -7.62
CA ARG A 64 -15.90 6.19 -7.90
C ARG A 64 -14.77 7.09 -8.40
N PRO A 65 -15.07 8.04 -9.31
CA PRO A 65 -14.10 9.05 -9.70
C PRO A 65 -13.52 9.81 -8.51
N LEU A 66 -12.20 10.02 -8.52
CA LEU A 66 -11.54 10.85 -7.53
C LEU A 66 -12.01 12.29 -7.70
N GLN A 67 -12.61 12.87 -6.64
CA GLN A 67 -13.11 14.25 -6.65
C GLN A 67 -11.97 15.27 -6.74
N SER A 68 -10.80 14.90 -6.21
CA SER A 68 -9.57 15.67 -6.27
C SER A 68 -8.39 14.72 -6.27
N LEU A 69 -7.33 15.06 -7.01
CA LEU A 69 -6.07 14.31 -6.91
C LEU A 69 -5.46 14.56 -5.52
N PRO A 70 -5.07 13.50 -4.78
CA PRO A 70 -4.32 13.67 -3.54
C PRO A 70 -3.08 14.53 -3.81
N ARG A 71 -2.87 15.56 -2.98
CA ARG A 71 -1.69 16.41 -3.12
C ARG A 71 -0.48 15.62 -2.62
N GLY A 72 0.27 15.05 -3.55
CA GLY A 72 1.57 14.46 -3.24
C GLY A 72 2.63 15.53 -2.97
N THR A 73 3.81 15.12 -2.51
CA THR A 73 4.99 15.99 -2.47
C THR A 73 5.19 16.65 -3.83
N ARG A 74 5.55 17.94 -3.86
CA ARG A 74 5.58 18.78 -5.07
C ARG A 74 6.36 18.20 -6.26
N ALA A 75 7.31 17.29 -6.02
CA ALA A 75 8.06 16.55 -7.04
C ALA A 75 7.31 15.34 -7.65
N ALA A 76 6.27 14.82 -6.99
CA ALA A 76 5.52 13.65 -7.41
C ALA A 76 4.44 13.96 -8.47
N LEU A 77 3.92 15.19 -8.51
CA LEU A 77 2.87 15.63 -9.44
C LEU A 77 3.43 16.10 -10.80
N GLU A 78 4.50 15.47 -11.30
CA GLU A 78 4.95 15.76 -12.65
C GLU A 78 3.90 15.30 -13.68
N PRO A 79 3.48 16.16 -14.63
CA PRO A 79 2.47 15.81 -15.63
C PRO A 79 2.79 14.53 -16.41
N LEU A 80 4.08 14.25 -16.64
CA LEU A 80 4.55 13.06 -17.33
C LEU A 80 4.31 11.76 -16.55
N ARG A 81 4.38 11.81 -15.21
CA ARG A 81 4.06 10.64 -14.36
C ARG A 81 2.56 10.37 -14.35
N LEU A 82 1.74 11.43 -14.24
CA LEU A 82 0.28 11.32 -14.27
C LEU A 82 -0.23 10.68 -15.57
N GLN A 83 0.37 10.99 -16.72
CA GLN A 83 -0.01 10.41 -18.01
C GLN A 83 0.17 8.89 -18.08
N LYS A 84 1.02 8.30 -17.22
CA LYS A 84 1.23 6.85 -17.14
C LYS A 84 0.21 6.15 -16.24
N ILE A 85 -0.58 6.89 -15.46
CA ILE A 85 -1.61 6.32 -14.59
C ILE A 85 -2.92 6.27 -15.37
N ARG A 86 -3.43 5.05 -15.57
CA ARG A 86 -4.74 4.79 -16.19
C ARG A 86 -5.75 4.52 -15.10
N PHE A 87 -6.69 5.43 -14.93
CA PHE A 87 -7.81 5.24 -14.02
C PHE A 87 -8.94 4.47 -14.69
N GLN A 88 -9.52 3.52 -13.96
CA GLN A 88 -10.77 2.87 -14.34
C GLN A 88 -11.72 2.80 -13.15
N TYR A 89 -13.02 2.91 -13.45
CA TYR A 89 -14.06 3.09 -12.45
C TYR A 89 -15.17 2.05 -12.54
N PRO A 90 -14.91 0.77 -12.23
CA PRO A 90 -15.96 -0.23 -12.20
C PRO A 90 -16.95 0.10 -11.05
N PRO A 91 -18.19 0.51 -11.34
CA PRO A 91 -19.16 1.00 -10.35
C PRO A 91 -19.85 -0.13 -9.56
N SER A 92 -19.63 -1.39 -9.93
CA SER A 92 -20.21 -2.58 -9.28
C SER A 92 -19.23 -3.75 -9.30
N THR A 93 -19.48 -4.76 -8.47
CA THR A 93 -18.65 -5.98 -8.46
C THR A 93 -18.69 -6.70 -9.80
N LEU A 94 -19.85 -6.75 -10.46
CA LEU A 94 -19.97 -7.37 -11.78
C LEU A 94 -19.09 -6.68 -12.83
N GLU A 95 -19.03 -5.34 -12.81
CA GLU A 95 -18.16 -4.61 -13.74
C GLU A 95 -16.68 -4.78 -13.40
N LEU A 96 -16.31 -4.86 -12.12
CA LEU A 96 -14.95 -5.19 -11.71
C LEU A 96 -14.55 -6.59 -12.20
N LEU A 97 -15.42 -7.59 -12.00
CA LEU A 97 -15.18 -8.96 -12.46
C LEU A 97 -15.03 -9.02 -13.99
N ARG A 98 -15.92 -8.36 -14.74
CA ARG A 98 -15.79 -8.28 -16.21
C ARG A 98 -14.47 -7.66 -16.62
N LEU A 99 -14.06 -6.58 -15.97
CA LEU A 99 -12.79 -5.91 -16.27
C LEU A 99 -11.61 -6.86 -16.04
N LEU A 100 -11.52 -7.48 -14.86
CA LEU A 100 -10.44 -8.42 -14.52
C LEU A 100 -10.43 -9.64 -15.46
N CYS A 101 -11.61 -10.22 -15.71
CA CYS A 101 -11.73 -11.34 -16.65
C CYS A 101 -11.32 -10.95 -18.07
N SER A 102 -11.57 -9.71 -18.52
CA SER A 102 -11.17 -9.23 -19.86
C SER A 102 -9.70 -8.82 -19.96
N ALA A 103 -8.94 -8.82 -18.86
CA ALA A 103 -7.56 -8.34 -18.84
C ALA A 103 -6.66 -9.06 -19.86
N HIS A 104 -6.93 -10.34 -20.14
CA HIS A 104 -6.21 -11.14 -21.12
C HIS A 104 -6.48 -10.78 -22.59
N GLU A 105 -7.56 -10.05 -22.85
CA GLU A 105 -7.93 -9.58 -24.19
C GLU A 105 -7.28 -8.22 -24.52
N ALA A 106 -6.78 -7.52 -23.49
CA ALA A 106 -6.22 -6.19 -23.63
C ALA A 106 -4.99 -6.20 -24.54
N ARG A 107 -5.03 -5.37 -25.60
CA ARG A 107 -3.89 -5.15 -26.49
C ARG A 107 -3.17 -3.87 -26.05
N GLY A 108 -1.96 -3.99 -25.56
CA GLY A 108 -1.15 -2.83 -25.17
C GLY A 108 0.00 -3.19 -24.23
N ALA A 109 0.69 -2.16 -23.75
CA ALA A 109 1.69 -2.33 -22.69
C ALA A 109 1.01 -2.82 -21.40
N ALA A 110 1.49 -3.93 -20.87
CA ALA A 110 1.06 -4.45 -19.58
C ALA A 110 1.41 -3.44 -18.48
N PRO A 111 0.52 -3.25 -17.48
CA PRO A 111 0.82 -2.38 -16.35
C PRO A 111 1.95 -2.98 -15.50
N SER A 112 2.79 -2.12 -14.92
CA SER A 112 3.78 -2.49 -13.91
C SER A 112 3.20 -2.52 -12.50
N LEU A 113 2.02 -1.94 -12.31
CA LEU A 113 1.32 -1.90 -11.03
C LEU A 113 -0.19 -1.85 -11.23
N LEU A 114 -0.89 -2.76 -10.57
CA LEU A 114 -2.34 -2.81 -10.40
C LEU A 114 -2.69 -2.34 -8.98
N LEU A 115 -3.52 -1.31 -8.90
CA LEU A 115 -4.02 -0.75 -7.65
C LEU A 115 -5.54 -0.91 -7.61
N LEU A 116 -6.08 -1.34 -6.47
CA LEU A 116 -7.51 -1.32 -6.19
C LEU A 116 -7.77 -0.53 -4.91
N ASP A 117 -8.51 0.56 -5.02
CA ASP A 117 -8.95 1.38 -3.89
C ASP A 117 -10.40 1.06 -3.50
N GLY A 118 -10.62 0.77 -2.22
CA GLY A 118 -11.94 0.51 -1.64
C GLY A 118 -12.49 -0.90 -1.92
N LEU A 119 -11.71 -1.96 -1.66
CA LEU A 119 -12.17 -3.35 -1.87
C LEU A 119 -13.48 -3.65 -1.12
N GLU A 120 -13.66 -3.10 0.08
CA GLU A 120 -14.87 -3.24 0.90
C GLU A 120 -16.14 -2.83 0.15
N GLU A 121 -16.06 -1.85 -0.75
CA GLU A 121 -17.21 -1.39 -1.52
C GLU A 121 -17.72 -2.47 -2.48
N TYR A 122 -16.86 -3.40 -2.90
CA TYR A 122 -17.27 -4.54 -3.74
C TYR A 122 -17.74 -5.72 -2.91
N LEU A 123 -17.25 -5.87 -1.68
CA LEU A 123 -17.58 -6.99 -0.79
C LEU A 123 -18.95 -6.83 -0.11
N THR A 124 -19.43 -5.60 0.07
CA THR A 124 -20.70 -5.29 0.75
C THR A 124 -21.98 -5.65 -0.04
N GLU A 125 -21.87 -6.06 -1.31
CA GLU A 125 -23.02 -6.44 -2.16
C GLU A 125 -23.54 -7.87 -1.88
N ASP A 126 -23.71 -8.25 -0.61
CA ASP A 126 -24.16 -9.60 -0.15
C ASP A 126 -23.28 -10.76 -0.62
N LEU A 127 -21.99 -10.50 -0.84
CA LEU A 127 -21.03 -11.51 -1.24
C LEU A 127 -20.63 -12.36 -0.03
N GLY A 128 -20.81 -13.68 -0.13
CA GLY A 128 -20.34 -14.60 0.88
C GLY A 128 -18.80 -14.63 0.97
N PRO A 129 -18.23 -15.33 1.96
CA PRO A 129 -16.78 -15.48 2.10
C PRO A 129 -16.11 -16.10 0.86
N GLN A 130 -16.85 -16.90 0.08
CA GLN A 130 -16.38 -17.53 -1.14
C GLN A 130 -16.12 -16.51 -2.25
N GLU A 131 -17.01 -15.54 -2.40
CA GLU A 131 -16.90 -14.49 -3.41
C GLU A 131 -15.76 -13.52 -3.09
N ALA A 132 -15.51 -13.22 -1.81
CA ALA A 132 -14.33 -12.46 -1.38
C ALA A 132 -13.02 -13.17 -1.77
N ALA A 133 -12.96 -14.50 -1.56
CA ALA A 133 -11.81 -15.31 -1.97
C ALA A 133 -11.62 -15.33 -3.47
N TYR A 134 -12.72 -15.49 -4.21
CA TYR A 134 -12.71 -15.50 -5.66
C TYR A 134 -12.19 -14.16 -6.22
N LEU A 135 -12.67 -13.04 -5.70
CA LEU A 135 -12.21 -11.71 -6.13
C LEU A 135 -10.73 -11.49 -5.80
N ALA A 136 -10.27 -11.89 -4.61
CA ALA A 136 -8.87 -11.80 -4.23
C ALA A 136 -7.96 -12.67 -5.13
N ALA A 137 -8.35 -13.91 -5.38
CA ALA A 137 -7.66 -14.81 -6.30
C ALA A 137 -7.57 -14.20 -7.71
N LEU A 138 -8.69 -13.69 -8.22
CA LEU A 138 -8.74 -13.09 -9.56
C LEU A 138 -7.85 -11.85 -9.69
N LEU A 139 -7.77 -11.01 -8.65
CA LEU A 139 -6.84 -9.88 -8.62
C LEU A 139 -5.37 -10.33 -8.69
N VAL A 140 -5.00 -11.34 -7.89
CA VAL A 140 -3.66 -11.92 -7.89
C VAL A 140 -3.32 -12.55 -9.25
N ASP A 141 -4.24 -13.34 -9.81
CA ASP A 141 -4.08 -13.96 -11.12
C ASP A 141 -3.96 -12.93 -12.24
N THR A 142 -4.72 -11.83 -12.16
CA THR A 142 -4.65 -10.73 -13.13
C THR A 142 -3.28 -10.04 -13.08
N ALA A 143 -2.73 -9.79 -11.89
CA ALA A 143 -1.39 -9.23 -11.74
C ALA A 143 -0.30 -10.21 -12.23
N ALA A 144 -0.44 -11.51 -11.95
CA ALA A 144 0.46 -12.53 -12.47
C ALA A 144 0.42 -12.58 -14.01
N HIS A 145 -0.77 -12.48 -14.60
CA HIS A 145 -0.94 -12.42 -16.04
C HIS A 145 -0.20 -11.22 -16.66
N PHE A 146 -0.36 -10.02 -16.09
CA PHE A 146 0.37 -8.83 -16.56
C PHE A 146 1.89 -8.96 -16.38
N SER A 147 2.35 -9.61 -15.31
CA SER A 147 3.78 -9.91 -15.12
C SER A 147 4.33 -10.78 -16.26
N HIS A 148 3.57 -11.77 -16.72
CA HIS A 148 3.98 -12.60 -17.84
C HIS A 148 3.98 -11.86 -19.19
N GLN A 149 3.11 -10.84 -19.34
CA GLN A 149 3.06 -10.03 -20.56
C GLN A 149 4.22 -9.00 -20.66
N GLY A 150 4.74 -8.49 -19.54
CA GLY A 150 5.78 -7.46 -19.49
C GLY A 150 7.16 -7.90 -20.03
N GLY A 151 7.38 -9.21 -20.19
CA GLY A 151 8.67 -9.75 -20.61
C GLY A 151 9.68 -9.90 -19.47
N PRO A 152 10.89 -10.41 -19.76
CA PRO A 152 11.87 -10.76 -18.72
C PRO A 152 12.28 -9.53 -17.89
N GLY A 153 12.13 -9.63 -16.56
CA GLY A 153 12.50 -8.57 -15.62
C GLY A 153 11.46 -7.45 -15.45
N GLN A 154 10.27 -7.58 -16.05
CA GLN A 154 9.14 -6.68 -15.80
C GLN A 154 8.01 -7.46 -15.11
N GLY A 155 7.81 -7.19 -13.82
CA GLY A 155 6.68 -7.72 -13.06
C GLY A 155 5.56 -6.68 -12.89
N CYS A 156 4.32 -7.14 -12.83
CA CYS A 156 3.18 -6.34 -12.43
C CYS A 156 2.90 -6.56 -10.95
N GLY A 157 3.09 -5.51 -10.16
CA GLY A 157 2.76 -5.51 -8.75
C GLY A 157 1.28 -5.34 -8.46
N LEU A 158 0.86 -5.73 -7.25
CA LEU A 158 -0.52 -5.59 -6.78
C LEU A 158 -0.56 -4.93 -5.39
N ILE A 159 -1.32 -3.83 -5.27
CA ILE A 159 -1.67 -3.24 -3.97
C ILE A 159 -3.19 -3.03 -3.92
N VAL A 160 -3.82 -3.51 -2.84
CA VAL A 160 -5.26 -3.41 -2.63
C VAL A 160 -5.53 -2.70 -1.31
N ALA A 161 -6.34 -1.64 -1.33
CA ALA A 161 -6.80 -0.98 -0.11
C ALA A 161 -8.13 -1.56 0.36
N LEU A 162 -8.20 -1.79 1.67
CA LEU A 162 -9.38 -2.29 2.36
C LEU A 162 -9.61 -1.44 3.62
N GLN A 163 -10.83 -0.94 3.78
CA GLN A 163 -11.23 -0.29 5.02
C GLN A 163 -11.47 -1.31 6.12
N THR A 164 -10.84 -1.10 7.28
CA THR A 164 -11.10 -1.86 8.50
C THR A 164 -12.20 -1.15 9.32
N GLN A 165 -13.21 -1.88 9.79
CA GLN A 165 -14.16 -1.33 10.77
C GLN A 165 -13.46 -1.02 12.10
N GLU A 166 -13.95 -0.02 12.83
CA GLU A 166 -13.54 0.25 14.21
C GLU A 166 -14.05 -0.87 15.13
N GLU A 167 -13.27 -1.25 16.17
CA GLU A 167 -13.61 -2.32 17.10
C GLU A 167 -15.04 -2.17 17.67
N GLY A 168 -15.99 -2.95 17.15
CA GLY A 168 -17.39 -2.90 17.57
C GLY A 168 -18.27 -3.99 16.94
N ASP A 169 -17.93 -4.48 15.75
CA ASP A 169 -18.68 -5.53 15.07
C ASP A 169 -17.81 -6.77 14.80
N SER A 170 -18.07 -7.85 15.55
CA SER A 170 -17.33 -9.11 15.47
C SER A 170 -17.66 -9.96 14.23
N GLY A 171 -18.50 -9.45 13.31
CA GLY A 171 -18.91 -10.14 12.08
C GLY A 171 -17.86 -10.14 10.96
N ASP A 172 -16.99 -9.12 10.90
CA ASP A 172 -16.10 -8.87 9.74
C ASP A 172 -14.70 -9.51 9.84
N ALA A 173 -14.43 -10.27 10.90
CA ALA A 173 -13.13 -10.91 11.11
C ALA A 173 -12.84 -12.05 10.10
N GLN A 174 -13.87 -12.72 9.57
CA GLN A 174 -13.71 -13.84 8.65
C GLN A 174 -13.25 -13.43 7.25
N PRO A 175 -13.85 -12.40 6.59
CA PRO A 175 -13.37 -11.93 5.29
C PRO A 175 -11.92 -11.41 5.34
N LEU A 176 -11.52 -10.68 6.39
CA LEU A 176 -10.16 -10.14 6.50
C LEU A 176 -9.10 -11.25 6.59
N ALA A 177 -9.31 -12.23 7.48
CA ALA A 177 -8.38 -13.36 7.65
C ALA A 177 -8.24 -14.19 6.36
N LEU A 178 -9.29 -14.24 5.55
CA LEU A 178 -9.27 -14.88 4.25
C LEU A 178 -8.43 -14.08 3.25
N LEU A 179 -8.65 -12.76 3.16
CA LEU A 179 -7.91 -11.87 2.25
C LEU A 179 -6.41 -11.89 2.56
N GLN A 180 -6.02 -11.88 3.83
CA GLN A 180 -4.61 -11.94 4.25
C GLN A 180 -3.85 -13.17 3.71
N ARG A 181 -4.54 -14.26 3.33
CA ARG A 181 -3.89 -15.42 2.70
C ARG A 181 -3.45 -15.16 1.27
N TYR A 182 -4.13 -14.25 0.57
CA TYR A 182 -3.80 -13.82 -0.80
C TYR A 182 -2.83 -12.64 -0.81
N PHE A 183 -2.78 -11.87 0.27
CA PHE A 183 -1.93 -10.68 0.43
C PHE A 183 -0.97 -10.86 1.61
N PRO A 184 0.18 -11.53 1.41
CA PRO A 184 1.11 -11.82 2.50
C PRO A 184 1.83 -10.55 3.00
N ALA A 185 1.96 -9.52 2.16
CA ALA A 185 2.42 -8.21 2.61
C ALA A 185 1.24 -7.35 3.07
N GLN A 186 1.42 -6.61 4.16
CA GLN A 186 0.37 -5.82 4.78
C GLN A 186 0.91 -4.46 5.21
N CYS A 187 0.11 -3.42 5.04
CA CYS A 187 0.40 -2.09 5.55
C CYS A 187 -0.80 -1.56 6.33
N TRP A 188 -0.63 -1.16 7.58
CA TRP A 188 -1.70 -0.61 8.42
C TRP A 188 -1.52 0.89 8.64
N LEU A 189 -2.58 1.65 8.41
CA LEU A 189 -2.70 3.07 8.75
C LEU A 189 -3.59 3.19 9.99
N GLN A 190 -2.97 3.38 11.14
CA GLN A 190 -3.64 3.45 12.44
C GLN A 190 -3.67 4.89 12.96
N PRO A 191 -4.81 5.37 13.48
CA PRO A 191 -4.84 6.63 14.22
C PRO A 191 -3.86 6.57 15.39
N ASN A 192 -3.06 7.62 15.56
CA ASN A 192 -2.26 7.75 16.76
C ASN A 192 -3.01 8.57 17.81
N ALA A 193 -2.98 8.14 19.07
CA ALA A 193 -3.75 8.70 20.18
C ALA A 193 -3.26 10.09 20.65
N SER A 194 -2.53 10.85 19.83
CA SER A 194 -1.82 12.06 20.27
C SER A 194 -2.51 13.35 19.84
N GLY A 195 -3.28 13.93 20.77
CA GLY A 195 -3.54 15.37 20.90
C GLY A 195 -4.52 16.03 19.89
N PRO A 196 -5.29 17.05 20.34
CA PRO A 196 -6.24 17.74 19.47
C PRO A 196 -5.52 18.56 18.39
N GLY A 197 -5.76 18.25 17.11
CA GLY A 197 -5.46 19.15 15.99
C GLY A 197 -4.50 18.64 14.90
N GLN A 198 -3.90 17.45 15.05
CA GLN A 198 -3.13 16.81 13.97
C GLN A 198 -3.65 15.39 13.71
N HIS A 199 -4.14 15.15 12.49
CA HIS A 199 -4.44 13.81 11.99
C HIS A 199 -3.12 13.10 11.70
N CYS A 200 -2.44 12.67 12.77
CA CYS A 200 -1.23 11.86 12.69
C CYS A 200 -1.61 10.39 12.70
N LEU A 201 -1.13 9.67 11.69
CA LEU A 201 -1.33 8.24 11.52
C LEU A 201 0.01 7.54 11.66
N ARG A 202 -0.01 6.36 12.26
CA ARG A 202 1.12 5.42 12.22
C ARG A 202 0.93 4.50 11.02
N ALA A 203 1.87 4.52 10.09
CA ALA A 203 1.98 3.54 9.02
C ALA A 203 2.91 2.40 9.45
N CYS A 204 2.41 1.17 9.49
CA CYS A 204 3.21 -0.02 9.78
C CYS A 204 3.24 -0.90 8.53
N LEU A 205 4.41 -1.24 8.01
CA LEU A 205 4.57 -2.13 6.85
C LEU A 205 5.17 -3.46 7.31
N GLU A 206 4.46 -4.54 7.07
CA GLU A 206 4.95 -5.90 7.17
C GLU A 206 5.10 -6.48 5.76
N PRO A 207 6.33 -6.75 5.30
CA PRO A 207 6.60 -7.08 3.91
C PRO A 207 6.21 -8.52 3.51
N GLY A 208 5.76 -9.36 4.45
CA GLY A 208 5.36 -10.75 4.19
C GLY A 208 6.52 -11.71 3.89
N GLY A 209 7.76 -11.27 4.09
CA GLY A 209 8.99 -12.04 3.85
C GLY A 209 10.00 -11.92 4.99
N LEU A 210 11.29 -12.14 4.71
CA LEU A 210 12.38 -12.06 5.70
C LEU A 210 12.73 -10.62 6.13
N GLU A 211 12.19 -9.63 5.44
CA GLU A 211 12.47 -8.23 5.75
C GLU A 211 11.80 -7.77 7.05
N PRO A 212 12.46 -6.89 7.81
CA PRO A 212 11.90 -6.39 9.06
C PRO A 212 10.70 -5.50 8.80
N ARG A 213 9.75 -5.56 9.73
CA ARG A 213 8.68 -4.58 9.86
C ARG A 213 9.28 -3.17 9.98
N ALA A 214 8.69 -2.22 9.27
CA ALA A 214 9.10 -0.82 9.31
C ALA A 214 7.90 0.08 9.60
N GLU A 215 8.16 1.23 10.22
CA GLU A 215 7.12 2.11 10.72
C GLU A 215 7.44 3.58 10.46
N TRP A 216 6.38 4.36 10.21
CA TRP A 216 6.46 5.77 9.92
C TRP A 216 5.30 6.52 10.56
N TRP A 217 5.54 7.80 10.82
CA TRP A 217 4.52 8.79 11.05
C TRP A 217 4.08 9.39 9.72
N VAL A 218 2.78 9.43 9.50
CA VAL A 218 2.15 10.05 8.34
C VAL A 218 1.23 11.14 8.84
N THR A 219 1.47 12.37 8.40
CA THR A 219 0.63 13.53 8.73
C THR A 219 0.07 14.13 7.45
N PHE A 220 -1.20 14.50 7.49
CA PHE A 220 -1.86 15.23 6.41
C PHE A 220 -1.99 16.70 6.81
N GLN A 221 -1.39 17.57 6.03
CA GLN A 221 -1.50 19.02 6.21
C GLN A 221 -2.90 19.52 5.83
N PRO A 222 -3.32 20.71 6.29
CA PRO A 222 -4.63 21.28 5.96
C PRO A 222 -4.87 21.49 4.47
N ASP A 223 -3.80 21.61 3.69
CA ASP A 223 -3.84 21.73 2.23
C ASP A 223 -3.92 20.38 1.51
N GLY A 224 -3.90 19.26 2.25
CA GLY A 224 -3.96 17.89 1.75
C GLY A 224 -2.59 17.27 1.45
N GLU A 225 -1.47 17.95 1.71
CA GLU A 225 -0.13 17.39 1.52
C GLU A 225 0.17 16.30 2.56
N MET A 226 0.67 15.16 2.08
CA MET A 226 1.11 14.04 2.92
C MET A 226 2.60 14.19 3.27
N THR A 227 2.92 14.32 4.55
CA THR A 227 4.29 14.33 5.07
C THR A 227 4.57 13.07 5.86
N VAL A 228 5.74 12.46 5.63
CA VAL A 228 6.13 11.20 6.27
C VAL A 228 7.44 11.38 7.02
N THR A 229 7.49 10.95 8.28
CA THR A 229 8.72 10.89 9.07
C THR A 229 8.95 9.49 9.61
N GLN A 230 10.19 9.03 9.62
CA GLN A 230 10.50 7.69 10.09
C GLN A 230 10.22 7.55 11.59
N TRP A 231 9.64 6.42 12.00
CA TRP A 231 9.49 6.13 13.41
C TRP A 231 10.88 5.93 14.05
N PRO A 232 11.20 6.59 15.18
CA PRO A 232 12.46 6.34 15.85
C PRO A 232 12.49 4.89 16.35
N THR A 233 13.32 4.06 15.73
CA THR A 233 13.66 2.74 16.28
C THR A 233 14.23 3.00 17.67
N GLN A 234 13.58 2.49 18.73
CA GLN A 234 14.22 2.50 20.05
C GLN A 234 15.52 1.71 19.91
N ALA A 235 16.65 2.43 19.84
CA ALA A 235 17.93 1.85 20.11
C ALA A 235 17.79 1.27 21.52
N GLY A 236 17.83 -0.05 21.62
CA GLY A 236 17.59 -0.75 22.87
C GLY A 236 18.43 -0.12 23.97
N ASP A 237 17.80 0.05 25.13
CA ASP A 237 18.49 0.33 26.39
C ASP A 237 19.61 -0.69 26.54
N THR A 238 20.82 -0.31 26.13
CA THR A 238 22.03 -0.92 26.67
C THR A 238 22.11 -0.41 28.09
N GLY A 239 21.34 -1.05 28.96
CA GLY A 239 21.35 -0.87 30.39
C GLY A 239 22.80 -0.87 30.84
N SER A 240 23.22 0.29 31.34
CA SER A 240 24.51 0.53 31.95
C SER A 240 24.65 -0.42 33.14
N HIS A 241 25.16 -1.63 32.90
CA HIS A 241 25.71 -2.47 33.96
C HIS A 241 27.01 -1.80 34.40
N LYS A 242 26.85 -0.77 35.22
CA LYS A 242 27.92 -0.16 36.00
C LYS A 242 28.43 -1.26 36.92
N GLY A 243 29.53 -1.89 36.53
CA GLY A 243 30.25 -2.84 37.36
C GLY A 243 30.59 -2.18 38.69
N SER A 244 30.02 -2.69 39.78
CA SER A 244 30.48 -2.37 41.13
C SER A 244 31.83 -3.05 41.33
N SER A 245 32.90 -2.36 40.97
CA SER A 245 34.23 -2.63 41.50
C SER A 245 34.32 -2.04 42.91
N SER A 246 34.17 -2.88 43.94
CA SER A 246 34.67 -2.58 45.27
C SER A 246 35.91 -3.41 45.52
N GLU A 247 37.07 -2.84 45.19
CA GLU A 247 38.32 -3.17 45.83
C GLU A 247 38.51 -2.25 47.05
N GLY A 248 38.81 -2.83 48.21
CA GLY A 248 39.90 -2.33 49.03
C GLY A 248 39.61 -1.86 50.46
N GLN A 249 40.13 -2.67 51.39
CA GLN A 249 40.88 -2.28 52.60
C GLN A 249 40.11 -1.82 53.85
N SER A 250 40.07 -2.69 54.86
CA SER A 250 40.99 -2.66 56.02
C SER A 250 40.79 -3.87 56.91
#